data_AF-A0A093ZFK6-F1
#
_entry.id   AF-A0A093ZFK6-F1
#
_cell.length_a   1.000
_cell.length_b   1.000
_cell.length_c   1.000
_cell.angle_alpha   90.00
_cell.angle_beta   90.00
_cell.angle_gamma   90.00
#
_symmetry.space_group_name_H-M   'P 1'
#
loop_
_entity.id
_entity.type
_entity.pdbx_description
1 polymer ?
#
loop_
_entity_poly.entity_id
_entity_poly.type
_entity_poly.pdbx_seq_one_letter_code
_entity_poly.pdbx_strand_id
1 'polypeptide(L)'
;SLQIPYLFNIALAVSTYLPAFPAAPGATFGLLRKIDHALASLLVGRDVASGEVLPGLEEGGGMSRTDMVRCKSIVEQTRVIVVEVMGREGEVEDEDEGSMAAGTEDDGTDGEGMGWDENEDESELHNMDVAKVYENTIVRLDEALNRGTAYDVGASG
;
A
#
# COMPACT_ATOMS: atom_id res chain seq x y z
N SER A 1 23.93 1.86 -1.22
CA SER A 1 23.32 1.48 -2.51
C SER A 1 22.39 2.60 -3.00
N LEU A 2 22.41 2.95 -4.29
CA LEU A 2 21.51 3.95 -4.92
C LEU A 2 20.04 3.50 -5.00
N GLN A 3 19.80 2.20 -4.86
CA GLN A 3 18.47 1.60 -4.97
C GLN A 3 17.55 2.04 -3.81
N ILE A 4 18.10 2.19 -2.59
CA ILE A 4 17.33 2.57 -1.40
C ILE A 4 16.76 4.00 -1.53
N PRO A 5 17.56 5.05 -1.84
CA PRO A 5 17.02 6.38 -2.06
C PRO A 5 15.97 6.45 -3.18
N TYR A 6 16.16 5.67 -4.25
CA TYR A 6 15.25 5.67 -5.38
C TYR A 6 13.89 5.07 -5.02
N LEU A 7 13.87 3.93 -4.33
CA LEU A 7 12.61 3.32 -3.89
C LEU A 7 11.88 4.20 -2.87
N PHE A 8 12.60 4.89 -1.97
CA PHE A 8 11.98 5.86 -1.06
C PHE A 8 11.29 7.01 -1.80
N ASN A 9 11.90 7.53 -2.87
CA ASN A 9 11.28 8.58 -3.67
C ASN A 9 10.01 8.07 -4.36
N ILE A 10 10.00 6.83 -4.85
CA ILE A 10 8.80 6.22 -5.45
C ILE A 10 7.70 6.06 -4.39
N ALA A 11 8.02 5.45 -3.24
CA ALA A 11 7.05 5.23 -2.17
C ALA A 11 6.45 6.57 -1.68
N LEU A 12 7.30 7.59 -1.51
CA LEU A 12 6.86 8.94 -1.15
C LEU A 12 6.00 9.60 -2.24
N ALA A 13 6.36 9.43 -3.52
CA ALA A 13 5.56 9.95 -4.62
C ALA A 13 4.16 9.30 -4.63
N VAL A 14 4.10 7.98 -4.47
CA VAL A 14 2.83 7.24 -4.37
C VAL A 14 1.98 7.78 -3.23
N SER A 15 2.54 7.92 -2.03
CA SER A 15 1.78 8.45 -0.89
C SER A 15 1.35 9.91 -1.09
N THR A 16 2.17 10.73 -1.74
CA THR A 16 1.90 12.15 -1.98
C THR A 16 0.76 12.36 -2.98
N TYR A 17 0.71 11.54 -4.04
CA TYR A 17 -0.26 11.70 -5.11
C TYR A 17 -1.52 10.86 -4.91
N LEU A 18 -1.51 9.84 -4.05
CA LEU A 18 -2.67 8.98 -3.81
C LEU A 18 -3.97 9.76 -3.51
N PRO A 19 -3.97 10.83 -2.68
CA PRO A 19 -5.19 11.61 -2.40
C PRO A 19 -5.73 12.41 -3.59
N ALA A 20 -4.95 12.57 -4.67
CA ALA A 20 -5.34 13.35 -5.85
C ALA A 20 -6.15 12.54 -6.88
N PHE A 21 -6.36 11.25 -6.62
CA PHE A 21 -7.14 10.34 -7.48
C PHE A 21 -8.41 9.87 -6.75
N PRO A 22 -9.46 9.50 -7.50
CA PRO A 22 -10.59 8.76 -6.93
C PRO A 22 -10.13 7.49 -6.21
N ALA A 23 -10.92 7.05 -5.23
CA ALA A 23 -10.66 5.78 -4.57
C ALA A 23 -10.69 4.65 -5.60
N ALA A 24 -9.67 3.81 -5.56
CA ALA A 24 -9.53 2.61 -6.39
C ALA A 24 -8.83 1.54 -5.56
N PRO A 25 -9.55 0.90 -4.60
CA PRO A 25 -8.95 0.04 -3.57
C PRO A 25 -8.12 -1.09 -4.17
N GLY A 26 -8.68 -1.87 -5.10
CA GLY A 26 -8.00 -3.02 -5.71
C GLY A 26 -6.67 -2.64 -6.39
N ALA A 27 -6.66 -1.55 -7.16
CA ALA A 27 -5.46 -1.06 -7.85
C ALA A 27 -4.43 -0.50 -6.85
N THR A 28 -4.90 0.29 -5.88
CA THR A 28 -4.08 0.90 -4.83
C THR A 28 -3.38 -0.17 -3.97
N PHE A 29 -4.13 -1.14 -3.44
CA PHE A 29 -3.57 -2.23 -2.63
C PHE A 29 -2.66 -3.14 -3.44
N GLY A 30 -2.99 -3.40 -4.71
CA GLY A 30 -2.13 -4.14 -5.63
C GLY A 30 -0.76 -3.46 -5.83
N LEU A 31 -0.74 -2.13 -5.94
CA LEU A 31 0.50 -1.36 -6.01
C LEU A 31 1.26 -1.38 -4.68
N LEU A 32 0.58 -1.09 -3.56
CA LEU A 32 1.19 -1.03 -2.24
C LEU A 32 1.81 -2.37 -1.82
N ARG A 33 1.19 -3.51 -2.14
CA ARG A 33 1.77 -4.85 -1.89
C ARG A 33 3.10 -5.05 -2.61
N LYS A 34 3.26 -4.53 -3.84
CA LYS A 34 4.52 -4.63 -4.58
C LYS A 34 5.60 -3.76 -3.95
N ILE A 35 5.24 -2.55 -3.51
CA ILE A 35 6.18 -1.65 -2.83
C ILE A 35 6.58 -2.23 -1.47
N ASP A 36 5.63 -2.83 -0.74
CA ASP A 36 5.88 -3.52 0.52
C ASP A 36 6.88 -4.68 0.35
N HIS A 37 6.68 -5.54 -0.64
CA HIS A 37 7.62 -6.60 -0.97
C HIS A 37 9.02 -6.05 -1.30
N ALA A 38 9.10 -4.99 -2.09
CA ALA A 38 10.36 -4.37 -2.48
C ALA A 38 11.10 -3.73 -1.30
N LEU A 39 10.40 -2.99 -0.43
CA LEU A 39 10.97 -2.37 0.77
C LEU A 39 11.44 -3.45 1.77
N ALA A 40 10.61 -4.46 2.04
CA ALA A 40 10.95 -5.58 2.90
C ALA A 40 12.18 -6.35 2.40
N SER A 41 12.30 -6.53 1.08
CA SER A 41 13.45 -7.18 0.46
C SER A 41 14.73 -6.32 0.54
N LEU A 42 14.63 -5.02 0.25
CA LEU A 42 15.76 -4.10 0.39
C LEU A 42 16.23 -3.95 1.82
N LEU A 43 15.33 -4.03 2.81
CA LEU A 43 15.66 -3.97 4.22
C LEU A 43 16.66 -5.06 4.60
N VAL A 44 16.42 -6.30 4.15
CA VAL A 44 17.27 -7.47 4.48
C VAL A 44 18.35 -7.76 3.43
N GLY A 45 18.30 -7.08 2.28
CA GLY A 45 19.21 -7.28 1.15
C GLY A 45 19.00 -8.58 0.37
N ARG A 46 17.85 -9.23 0.55
CA ARG A 46 17.45 -10.48 -0.09
C ARG A 46 15.97 -10.39 -0.47
N ASP A 47 15.58 -11.03 -1.56
CA ASP A 47 14.17 -11.18 -1.88
C ASP A 47 13.47 -11.98 -0.77
N VAL A 48 12.41 -11.41 -0.18
CA VAL A 48 11.75 -12.04 0.97
C VAL A 48 10.90 -13.26 0.62
N ALA A 49 10.61 -13.49 -0.67
CA ALA A 49 9.86 -14.65 -1.13
C ALA A 49 10.79 -15.80 -1.55
N SER A 50 11.90 -15.51 -2.24
CA SER A 50 12.83 -16.53 -2.74
C SER A 50 14.07 -16.73 -1.86
N GLY A 51 14.45 -15.74 -1.06
CA GLY A 51 15.68 -15.75 -0.24
C GLY A 51 16.96 -15.41 -1.03
N GLU A 52 16.85 -15.17 -2.33
CA GLU A 52 17.98 -14.83 -3.20
C GLU A 52 18.55 -13.45 -2.84
N VAL A 53 19.87 -13.28 -3.00
CA VAL A 53 20.53 -11.98 -2.79
C VAL A 53 20.05 -10.98 -3.83
N LEU A 54 19.68 -9.78 -3.40
CA LEU A 54 19.26 -8.74 -4.35
C LEU A 54 20.45 -8.28 -5.19
N PRO A 55 20.28 -8.13 -6.51
CA PRO A 55 21.34 -7.64 -7.39
C PRO A 55 21.86 -6.27 -6.94
N GLY A 56 23.19 -6.14 -6.80
CA GLY A 56 23.81 -4.87 -6.39
C GLY A 56 23.78 -4.59 -4.88
N LEU A 57 23.28 -5.53 -4.07
CA LEU A 57 23.53 -5.58 -2.63
C LEU A 57 24.49 -6.75 -2.38
N GLU A 58 25.68 -6.46 -1.84
CA GLU A 58 26.59 -7.52 -1.38
C GLU A 58 25.99 -8.26 -0.16
N GLU A 59 26.56 -9.40 0.23
CA GLU A 59 26.09 -10.13 1.42
C GLU A 59 26.14 -9.22 2.67
N GLY A 60 24.94 -8.87 3.18
CA GLY A 60 24.77 -7.93 4.30
C GLY A 60 24.42 -6.49 3.92
N GLY A 61 24.24 -6.20 2.63
CA GLY A 61 24.04 -4.85 2.08
C GLY A 61 22.64 -4.25 2.20
N GLY A 62 21.89 -4.54 3.25
CA GLY A 62 20.53 -4.03 3.48
C GLY A 62 20.45 -2.54 3.86
N MET A 63 19.29 -2.11 4.37
CA MET A 63 19.09 -0.74 4.83
C MET A 63 19.96 -0.40 6.05
N SER A 64 20.59 0.79 6.03
CA SER A 64 21.25 1.32 7.23
C SER A 64 20.22 1.68 8.31
N ARG A 65 20.66 1.91 9.56
CA ARG A 65 19.75 2.36 10.63
C ARG A 65 19.00 3.65 10.25
N THR A 66 19.67 4.60 9.60
CA THR A 66 19.06 5.84 9.13
C THR A 66 18.02 5.57 8.04
N ASP A 67 18.33 4.67 7.10
CA ASP A 67 17.37 4.27 6.06
C ASP A 67 16.15 3.59 6.67
N MET A 68 16.33 2.73 7.68
CA MET A 68 15.22 2.06 8.36
C MET A 68 14.28 3.06 9.05
N VAL A 69 14.82 4.04 9.79
CA VAL A 69 13.99 5.08 10.42
C VAL A 69 13.24 5.90 9.38
N ARG A 70 13.89 6.24 8.26
CA ARG A 70 13.24 6.96 7.14
C ARG A 70 12.15 6.10 6.49
N CYS A 71 12.42 4.81 6.26
CA CYS A 71 11.45 3.86 5.73
C CYS A 71 10.23 3.77 6.63
N LYS A 72 10.43 3.65 7.95
CA LYS A 72 9.37 3.59 8.96
C LYS A 72 8.45 4.81 8.87
N SER A 73 9.02 6.01 8.81
CA SER A 73 8.25 7.24 8.65
C SER A 73 7.40 7.25 7.37
N ILE A 74 7.95 6.78 6.24
CA ILE A 74 7.23 6.75 4.95
C ILE A 74 6.06 5.77 4.99
N VAL A 75 6.27 4.55 5.49
CA VAL A 75 5.21 3.52 5.51
C VAL A 75 4.10 3.87 6.49
N GLU A 76 4.43 4.43 7.66
CA GLU A 76 3.43 4.89 8.63
C GLU A 76 2.60 6.05 8.08
N GLN A 77 3.24 7.04 7.46
CA GLN A 77 2.53 8.15 6.81
C GLN A 77 1.61 7.65 5.69
N THR A 78 2.07 6.71 4.87
CA THR A 78 1.26 6.16 3.78
C THR A 78 0.03 5.44 4.31
N ARG A 79 0.13 4.71 5.43
CA ARG A 79 -1.02 4.03 6.04
C ARG A 79 -2.11 5.00 6.48
N VAL A 80 -1.73 6.14 7.07
CA VAL A 80 -2.68 7.20 7.44
C VAL A 80 -3.41 7.71 6.19
N ILE A 81 -2.66 7.99 5.12
CA ILE A 81 -3.23 8.46 3.85
C ILE A 81 -4.18 7.44 3.24
N VAL A 82 -3.82 6.15 3.26
CA VAL A 82 -4.69 5.10 2.72
C VAL A 82 -6.00 4.98 3.51
N VAL A 83 -5.94 5.06 4.85
CA VAL A 83 -7.16 5.09 5.68
C VAL A 83 -8.04 6.29 5.32
N GLU A 84 -7.44 7.47 5.14
CA GLU A 84 -8.18 8.67 4.75
C GLU A 84 -8.80 8.56 3.35
N VAL A 85 -8.10 8.02 2.37
CA VAL A 85 -8.59 7.90 0.99
C VAL A 85 -9.69 6.84 0.88
N MET A 86 -9.50 5.68 1.51
CA MET A 86 -10.50 4.60 1.47
C MET A 86 -11.72 4.91 2.35
N GLY A 87 -11.54 5.68 3.42
CA GLY A 87 -12.65 6.15 4.26
C GLY A 87 -13.59 7.15 3.57
N ARG A 88 -13.18 7.76 2.44
CA ARG A 88 -14.01 8.70 1.66
C ARG A 88 -15.01 8.02 0.73
N GLU A 89 -14.92 6.70 0.53
CA GLU A 89 -15.86 5.96 -0.34
C GLU A 89 -17.32 6.07 0.10
N GLY A 90 -17.59 6.48 1.35
CA GLY A 90 -18.95 6.75 1.84
C GLY A 90 -19.48 8.18 1.64
N GLU A 91 -18.72 9.11 1.04
CA GLU A 91 -19.13 10.53 0.89
C GLU A 91 -19.38 10.96 -0.58
N VAL A 92 -19.24 10.04 -1.55
CA VAL A 92 -19.46 10.31 -2.98
C VAL A 92 -20.68 9.57 -3.52
N GLU A 93 -21.82 9.76 -2.85
CA GLU A 93 -23.14 9.70 -3.49
C GLU A 93 -23.76 11.10 -3.35
N ASP A 94 -24.39 11.59 -4.42
CA ASP A 94 -25.07 12.91 -4.54
C ASP A 94 -24.28 14.05 -5.21
N GLU A 95 -23.84 13.85 -6.47
CA GLU A 95 -23.83 14.94 -7.45
C GLU A 95 -24.57 14.55 -8.74
N ASP A 96 -25.89 14.44 -8.60
CA ASP A 96 -26.92 15.00 -9.50
C ASP A 96 -26.76 14.74 -11.04
N GLU A 97 -27.16 13.56 -11.51
CA GLU A 97 -27.55 13.35 -12.93
C GLU A 97 -28.89 14.05 -13.24
N GLY A 98 -28.85 15.37 -13.31
CA GLY A 98 -29.95 16.18 -13.83
C GLY A 98 -30.01 16.14 -15.37
N SER A 99 -30.61 15.10 -15.95
CA SER A 99 -31.00 15.08 -17.38
C SER A 99 -32.37 14.44 -17.60
N MET A 100 -33.42 15.21 -17.33
CA MET A 100 -34.78 14.91 -17.75
C MET A 100 -35.00 15.36 -19.21
N ALA A 101 -35.31 14.43 -20.14
CA ALA A 101 -36.46 14.51 -21.05
C ALA A 101 -36.44 13.48 -22.23
N ALA A 102 -37.38 12.54 -22.14
CA ALA A 102 -38.40 12.18 -23.15
C ALA A 102 -38.06 11.45 -24.49
N GLY A 103 -38.73 10.30 -24.65
CA GLY A 103 -39.13 9.64 -25.92
C GLY A 103 -38.09 8.66 -26.47
N THR A 104 -38.36 7.38 -26.76
CA THR A 104 -39.52 6.79 -27.44
C THR A 104 -39.45 5.26 -27.27
N GLU A 105 -40.59 4.59 -27.35
CA GLU A 105 -40.80 3.14 -27.28
C GLU A 105 -40.15 2.42 -28.49
N ASP A 106 -39.39 1.33 -28.26
CA ASP A 106 -39.22 0.24 -29.25
C ASP A 106 -38.79 -1.07 -28.58
N ASP A 107 -39.37 -2.17 -29.07
CA ASP A 107 -39.33 -3.54 -28.59
C ASP A 107 -38.11 -4.30 -29.14
N GLY A 108 -37.39 -5.04 -28.28
CA GLY A 108 -36.20 -5.79 -28.69
C GLY A 108 -35.61 -6.63 -27.56
N THR A 109 -35.84 -7.93 -27.64
CA THR A 109 -35.41 -8.98 -26.70
C THR A 109 -33.89 -9.21 -26.70
N ASP A 110 -33.39 -9.81 -25.60
CA ASP A 110 -32.07 -10.43 -25.36
C ASP A 110 -30.97 -9.57 -24.70
N GLY A 111 -30.64 -9.93 -23.45
CA GLY A 111 -29.46 -9.47 -22.73
C GLY A 111 -29.49 -9.87 -21.27
N GLU A 112 -28.80 -10.96 -20.94
CA GLU A 112 -28.62 -11.51 -19.60
C GLU A 112 -28.11 -10.44 -18.61
N GLY A 113 -29.02 -9.88 -17.81
CA GLY A 113 -28.67 -9.01 -16.70
C GLY A 113 -28.29 -9.84 -15.48
N MET A 114 -27.01 -10.20 -15.36
CA MET A 114 -26.43 -10.62 -14.09
C MET A 114 -26.62 -9.46 -13.10
N GLY A 115 -27.54 -9.62 -12.15
CA GLY A 115 -27.67 -8.73 -11.02
C GLY A 115 -26.43 -8.85 -10.15
N TRP A 116 -25.56 -7.85 -10.22
CA TRP A 116 -24.46 -7.66 -9.29
C TRP A 116 -25.05 -7.19 -7.96
N ASP A 117 -25.39 -8.16 -7.11
CA ASP A 117 -25.56 -7.96 -5.67
C ASP A 117 -24.16 -7.77 -5.07
N GLU A 118 -23.63 -6.56 -5.22
CA GLU A 118 -22.24 -6.21 -4.91
C GLU A 118 -22.26 -4.96 -4.03
N ASN A 119 -22.66 -5.07 -2.76
CA ASN A 119 -22.70 -3.89 -1.88
C ASN A 119 -22.47 -4.12 -0.36
N GLU A 120 -22.10 -5.32 0.11
CA GLU A 120 -21.67 -5.50 1.51
C GLU A 120 -20.34 -6.26 1.67
N ASP A 121 -20.06 -7.25 0.82
CA ASP A 121 -18.82 -8.05 0.92
C ASP A 121 -17.55 -7.30 0.47
N GLU A 122 -17.64 -6.37 -0.49
CA GLU A 122 -16.46 -5.64 -0.99
C GLU A 122 -15.87 -4.67 0.03
N SER A 123 -16.73 -3.96 0.78
CA SER A 123 -16.29 -3.02 1.82
C SER A 123 -15.58 -3.73 2.98
N GLU A 124 -16.02 -4.93 3.39
CA GLU A 124 -15.31 -5.72 4.40
C GLU A 124 -13.97 -6.28 3.87
N LEU A 125 -13.93 -6.71 2.61
CA LEU A 125 -12.69 -7.15 1.95
C LEU A 125 -11.66 -6.00 1.86
N HIS A 126 -12.11 -4.79 1.55
CA HIS A 126 -11.26 -3.60 1.50
C HIS A 126 -10.79 -3.15 2.89
N ASN A 127 -11.65 -3.21 3.91
CA ASN A 127 -11.26 -2.93 5.29
C ASN A 127 -10.15 -3.86 5.80
N MET A 128 -10.22 -5.15 5.47
CA MET A 128 -9.14 -6.09 5.80
C MET A 128 -7.83 -5.75 5.06
N ASP A 129 -7.91 -5.25 3.84
CA ASP A 129 -6.75 -4.88 3.03
C ASP A 129 -6.07 -3.58 3.50
N VAL A 130 -6.82 -2.61 4.04
CA VAL A 130 -6.26 -1.39 4.68
C VAL A 130 -5.32 -1.77 5.83
N ALA A 131 -5.70 -2.77 6.64
CA ALA A 131 -4.90 -3.22 7.78
C ALA A 131 -3.55 -3.82 7.36
N LYS A 132 -3.47 -4.43 6.17
CA LYS A 132 -2.29 -5.12 5.64
C LYS A 132 -1.30 -4.23 4.91
N VAL A 133 -1.61 -2.94 4.72
CA VAL A 133 -0.73 -2.00 4.03
C VAL A 133 0.63 -1.92 4.74
N TYR A 134 1.69 -2.29 4.02
CA TYR A 134 3.07 -2.35 4.49
C TYR A 134 3.34 -3.30 5.68
N GLU A 135 2.49 -4.30 5.90
CA GLU A 135 2.64 -5.25 7.01
C GLU A 135 4.02 -5.92 7.02
N ASN A 136 4.48 -6.40 5.86
CA ASN A 136 5.74 -7.13 5.75
C ASN A 136 6.94 -6.25 6.11
N THR A 137 6.96 -5.02 5.59
CA THR A 137 8.00 -4.03 5.85
C THR A 137 7.99 -3.60 7.32
N ILE A 138 6.83 -3.31 7.91
CA ILE A 138 6.72 -2.86 9.30
C ILE A 138 7.24 -3.90 10.27
N VAL A 139 6.81 -5.16 10.13
CA VAL A 139 7.26 -6.25 11.01
C VAL A 139 8.80 -6.37 10.98
N ARG A 140 9.39 -6.33 9.79
CA ARG A 140 10.86 -6.43 9.62
C ARG A 140 11.60 -5.20 10.14
N LEU A 141 11.03 -4.01 9.97
CA LEU A 141 11.58 -2.77 10.53
C LEU A 141 11.62 -2.82 12.05
N ASP A 142 10.51 -3.21 12.68
CA ASP A 142 10.43 -3.29 14.13
C ASP A 142 11.40 -4.32 14.69
N GLU A 143 11.50 -5.49 14.06
CA GLU A 143 12.51 -6.48 14.40
C GLU A 143 13.94 -5.93 14.25
N ALA A 144 14.27 -5.27 13.14
CA ALA A 144 15.61 -4.80 12.86
C ALA A 144 16.02 -3.62 13.76
N LEU A 145 15.11 -2.69 14.03
CA LEU A 145 15.34 -1.55 14.92
C LEU A 145 15.43 -1.98 16.39
N ASN A 146 14.62 -2.96 16.82
CA ASN A 146 14.68 -3.49 18.19
C ASN A 146 15.93 -4.34 18.43
N ARG A 147 16.43 -5.07 17.42
CA ARG A 147 17.74 -5.73 17.55
C ARG A 147 18.85 -4.72 17.81
N GLY A 148 18.82 -3.54 17.16
CA GLY A 148 19.82 -2.49 17.36
C GLY A 148 19.81 -1.86 18.76
N THR A 149 18.67 -1.80 19.45
CA THR A 149 18.58 -1.24 20.81
C THR A 149 18.98 -2.23 21.90
N ALA A 150 18.76 -3.54 21.67
CA ALA A 150 19.11 -4.59 22.64
C ALA A 150 20.62 -4.73 22.87
N TYR A 151 21.45 -4.49 21.85
CA TYR A 151 22.92 -4.55 21.99
C TYR A 151 23.52 -3.32 22.68
N ASP A 152 22.85 -2.16 22.62
CA ASP A 152 23.34 -0.90 23.21
C ASP A 152 23.19 -0.88 24.75
N VAL A 153 22.19 -1.59 25.28
CA VAL A 153 21.95 -1.70 26.73
C VAL A 153 22.94 -2.64 27.42
N GLY A 154 23.55 -3.57 26.67
CA GLY A 154 24.51 -4.55 27.21
C GLY A 154 25.96 -4.07 27.33
N ALA A 155 26.30 -2.89 26.79
CA ALA A 155 27.67 -2.36 26.76
C ALA A 155 27.99 -1.34 27.89
N SER A 156 27.03 -1.11 28.80
CA SER A 156 27.21 -0.24 29.98
C SER A 156 27.05 -1.05 31.26
N GLY A 157 28.00 -1.96 31.53
CA GLY A 157 28.06 -2.77 32.74
C GLY A 157 29.50 -3.06 33.15
#